data_AF-A0A7L1QH37-F1
#
_entry.id   AF-A0A7L1QH37-F1
#
_cell.length_a   1.000
_cell.length_b   1.000
_cell.length_c   1.000
_cell.angle_alpha   90.00
_cell.angle_beta   90.00
_cell.angle_gamma   90.00
#
_symmetry.space_group_name_H-M   'P 1'
#
loop_
_entity.id
_entity.type
_entity.pdbx_description
1 polymer ?
#
loop_
_entity_poly.entity_id
_entity_poly.type
_entity_poly.pdbx_seq_one_letter_code
_entity_poly.pdbx_strand_id
1 'polypeptide(L)' 'QLEGGGLQWGRWGQWSRECNESCCICGVHTHVELFQVGDNSGLTNLKLYCCA' A
#
# COMPACT_ATOMS: atom_id res chain seq x y z
N GLN A 1 6.59 15.07 3.52
CA GLN A 1 6.26 13.64 3.76
C GLN A 1 4.92 13.58 4.48
N LEU A 2 4.02 12.71 4.05
CA LEU A 2 2.71 12.47 4.68
C LEU A 2 2.71 11.06 5.26
N GLU A 3 2.29 10.92 6.51
CA GLU A 3 2.23 9.64 7.22
C GLU A 3 0.78 9.36 7.65
N GLY A 4 0.36 8.10 7.56
CA GLY A 4 -0.99 7.68 7.96
C GLY A 4 -1.10 7.39 9.45
N GLY A 5 -2.32 7.44 9.99
CA GLY A 5 -2.63 7.10 11.40
C GLY A 5 -2.70 5.60 11.69
N GLY A 6 -1.73 4.81 11.18
CA GLY A 6 -1.70 3.35 11.32
C GLY A 6 -1.27 2.86 12.72
N LEU A 7 -0.97 1.56 12.81
CA LEU A 7 -0.46 0.93 14.03
C LEU A 7 0.99 1.36 14.35
N GLN A 8 1.40 1.22 15.62
CA GLN A 8 2.75 1.59 16.06
C GLN A 8 3.80 0.46 15.92
N TRP A 9 3.38 -0.74 15.50
CA TRP A 9 4.27 -1.89 15.37
C TRP A 9 4.91 -1.97 13.98
N GLY A 10 6.08 -2.60 13.92
CA GLY A 10 6.85 -2.76 12.67
C GLY A 10 7.81 -1.61 12.40
N ARG A 11 8.34 -1.56 11.17
CA ARG A 11 9.22 -0.49 10.67
C ARG A 11 8.92 -0.22 9.21
N TRP A 12 9.12 1.01 8.77
CA TRP A 12 9.01 1.38 7.36
C TRP A 12 10.02 0.61 6.51
N GLY A 13 9.56 0.07 5.38
CA GLY A 13 10.40 -0.53 4.36
C GLY A 13 11.12 0.51 3.49
N GLN A 14 11.77 0.05 2.44
CA GLN A 14 12.33 0.94 1.42
C GLN A 14 11.23 1.64 0.62
N TRP A 15 11.50 2.86 0.17
CA TRP A 15 10.63 3.56 -0.76
C TRP A 15 10.48 2.78 -2.07
N SER A 16 9.28 2.82 -2.64
CA SER A 16 9.08 2.35 -4.02
C SER A 16 9.79 3.28 -4.99
N ARG A 17 10.01 2.81 -6.22
CA ARG A 17 10.41 3.70 -7.32
C ARG A 17 9.31 4.72 -7.58
N GLU A 18 9.71 5.94 -7.90
CA GLU A 18 8.80 6.99 -8.32
C GLU A 18 8.21 6.65 -9.70
N CYS A 19 7.03 7.20 -10.00
CA CYS A 19 6.53 7.21 -11.37
C CYS A 19 7.46 8.08 -12.24
N ASN A 20 7.44 7.88 -13.57
CA ASN A 20 8.15 8.76 -14.48
C ASN A 20 7.71 10.23 -14.29
N GLU A 21 8.57 11.19 -14.63
CA GLU A 21 8.33 12.63 -14.38
C GLU A 21 7.01 13.17 -14.94
N SER A 22 6.49 12.58 -16.02
CA SER A 22 5.22 12.95 -16.64
C SER A 22 4.05 12.04 -16.25
N CYS A 23 4.21 11.18 -15.23
CA CYS A 23 3.20 10.22 -14.81
C CYS A 23 2.75 10.49 -13.36
N CYS A 24 1.53 10.07 -13.03
CA CYS A 24 0.98 10.13 -11.68
C CYS A 24 0.45 8.77 -11.24
N ILE A 25 0.31 8.58 -9.92
CA ILE A 25 -0.40 7.42 -9.38
C ILE A 25 -1.87 7.55 -9.78
N CYS A 26 -2.36 6.59 -10.55
CA CYS A 26 -3.73 6.56 -11.09
C CYS A 26 -4.54 5.38 -10.55
N GLY A 27 -3.91 4.45 -9.84
CA GLY A 27 -4.58 3.24 -9.38
C GLY A 27 -3.86 2.54 -8.25
N VAL A 28 -4.63 1.74 -7.52
CA VAL A 28 -4.17 0.97 -6.36
C VAL A 28 -4.76 -0.43 -6.44
N HIS A 29 -3.94 -1.45 -6.21
CA HIS A 29 -4.38 -2.83 -6.02
C HIS A 29 -3.90 -3.32 -4.66
N THR A 30 -4.85 -3.72 -3.83
CA THR A 30 -4.63 -4.21 -2.48
C THR A 30 -4.62 -5.73 -2.44
N HIS A 31 -3.68 -6.30 -1.70
CA HIS A 31 -3.78 -7.69 -1.28
C HIS A 31 -4.28 -7.71 0.17
N VAL A 32 -5.49 -8.22 0.35
CA VAL A 32 -6.15 -8.35 1.65
C VAL A 32 -6.28 -9.83 1.97
N GLU A 33 -5.97 -10.21 3.20
CA GLU A 33 -6.14 -11.58 3.65
C GLU A 33 -7.61 -12.01 3.53
N LEU A 34 -7.81 -13.26 3.12
CA LEU A 34 -9.14 -13.83 3.04
C LEU A 34 -9.76 -13.89 4.43
N PHE A 35 -11.06 -13.65 4.48
CA PHE A 35 -11.82 -13.84 5.71
C PHE A 35 -11.69 -15.29 6.19
N GLN A 36 -11.21 -15.46 7.42
CA GLN A 36 -11.27 -16.71 8.18
C GLN A 36 -12.08 -16.45 9.45
N VAL A 37 -12.57 -17.49 10.13
CA VAL A 37 -13.42 -17.35 11.33
C VAL A 37 -12.75 -16.42 12.37
N GLY A 38 -13.40 -15.27 12.64
CA GLY A 38 -12.89 -14.18 13.48
C GLY A 38 -12.52 -12.92 12.67
N ASP A 39 -11.95 -11.91 13.34
CA ASP A 39 -11.42 -10.70 12.70
C ASP A 39 -9.94 -10.90 12.31
N ASN A 40 -9.70 -11.74 11.30
CA ASN A 40 -8.36 -12.05 10.77
C ASN A 40 -8.10 -11.36 9.42
N SER A 41 -8.72 -10.20 9.17
CA SER A 41 -8.52 -9.45 7.92
C SER A 41 -7.41 -8.42 8.08
N GLY A 42 -6.31 -8.58 7.33
CA GLY A 42 -5.23 -7.59 7.23
C GLY A 42 -4.92 -7.21 5.78
N LEU A 43 -4.63 -5.93 5.53
CA LEU A 43 -3.99 -5.50 4.28
C LEU A 43 -2.51 -5.84 4.36
N THR A 44 -2.05 -6.76 3.52
CA THR A 44 -0.68 -7.32 3.58
C THR A 44 0.22 -6.80 2.49
N ASN A 45 -0.34 -6.29 1.39
CA ASN A 45 0.44 -5.71 0.31
C ASN A 45 -0.33 -4.63 -0.47
N LEU A 46 0.42 -3.75 -1.11
CA LEU A 46 -0.08 -2.65 -1.93
C LEU A 46 0.73 -2.56 -3.22
N LYS A 47 0.04 -2.48 -4.36
CA LYS A 47 0.64 -2.14 -5.65
C LYS A 47 0.05 -0.86 -6.19
N LEU A 48 0.92 0.10 -6.52
CA LEU A 48 0.56 1.36 -7.16
C LEU A 48 0.68 1.22 -8.68
N TYR A 49 -0.20 1.91 -9.40
CA TYR A 49 -0.15 2.03 -10.86
C TYR A 49 0.15 3.46 -11.26
N CYS A 50 1.12 3.64 -12.15
CA CYS A 50 1.48 4.91 -12.76
C CYS A 50 0.84 5.01 -14.15
N CYS A 51 0.16 6.12 -14.42
CA CYS A 51 -0.39 6.45 -15.75
C CYS A 51 0.19 7.78 -16.24
N ALA A 52 0.29 7.92 -17.56
CA ALA A 52 0.60 9.17 -18.24
C ALA A 52 -0.68 10.00 -18.47
#